data_AF-A0A6I9P252-F1
#
_entry.id   AF-A0A6I9P252-F1
#
_cell.length_a   1.000
_cell.length_b   1.000
_cell.length_c   1.000
_cell.angle_alpha   90.00
_cell.angle_beta   90.00
_cell.angle_gamma   90.00
#
_symmetry.space_group_name_H-M   'P 1'
#
loop_
_entity.id
_entity.type
_entity.pdbx_description
1 polymer ?
#
loop_
_entity_poly.entity_id
_entity_poly.type
_entity_poly.pdbx_seq_one_letter_code
_entity_poly.pdbx_strand_id
1 'polypeptide(L)'
;MQVFISADISLKGTTSGLCGNFNNKMSDDFKVISGLVEATSPAFGNSWKTRAKCPDIIAGFGHPCRQSINKESYAKYWCSKLTDPQGLFASCHSLISPSMYKDNCIYDSCNCENSEESMCAAVSAYVYACAAAGIHFKGWRNTICGKFSDSCPGETVYDYTMTCCQRTCRSLSQTDYSCQSSFTAVDGCGCAEGTYMTEESQCVSRERCPCYDKDTIIPAGETVNKDGNTW
;
A
#
# COMPACT_ATOMS: atom_id res chain seq x y z
N MET A 1 -6.31 -6.14 -4.04
CA MET A 1 -5.13 -5.44 -4.55
C MET A 1 -5.38 -3.94 -4.43
N GLN A 2 -4.42 -3.17 -3.92
CA GLN A 2 -4.50 -1.71 -3.75
C GLN A 2 -3.30 -1.06 -4.45
N VAL A 3 -3.44 0.21 -4.85
CA VAL A 3 -2.39 0.98 -5.52
C VAL A 3 -2.31 2.37 -4.90
N PHE A 4 -1.09 2.82 -4.60
CA PHE A 4 -0.81 4.17 -4.11
C PHE A 4 0.12 4.86 -5.11
N ILE A 5 -0.16 6.13 -5.41
CA ILE A 5 0.62 6.95 -6.34
C ILE A 5 1.02 8.22 -5.60
N SER A 6 2.32 8.52 -5.64
CA SER A 6 2.88 9.78 -5.15
C SER A 6 3.41 10.57 -6.35
N ALA A 7 3.14 11.86 -6.38
CA ALA A 7 3.62 12.77 -7.41
C ALA A 7 4.38 13.93 -6.75
N ASP A 8 5.53 14.28 -7.33
CA ASP A 8 6.28 15.45 -6.90
C ASP A 8 5.53 16.75 -7.23
N ILE A 9 5.70 17.78 -6.40
CA ILE A 9 5.03 19.08 -6.58
C ILE A 9 5.37 19.76 -7.91
N SER A 10 6.49 19.41 -8.54
CA SER A 10 6.83 19.88 -9.90
C SER A 10 5.82 19.46 -10.97
N LEU A 11 5.02 18.41 -10.74
CA LEU A 11 3.96 17.94 -11.64
C LEU A 11 2.60 18.62 -11.40
N LYS A 12 2.56 19.65 -10.53
CA LYS A 12 1.32 20.35 -10.20
C LYS A 12 0.67 20.94 -11.45
N GLY A 13 -0.59 20.58 -11.69
CA GLY A 13 -1.36 21.04 -12.86
C GLY A 13 -0.98 20.37 -14.19
N THR A 14 -0.05 19.40 -14.19
CA THR A 14 0.39 18.70 -15.41
C THR A 14 -0.18 17.29 -15.52
N THR A 15 -0.85 16.78 -14.49
CA THR A 15 -1.42 15.43 -14.52
C THR A 15 -2.77 15.42 -15.23
N SER A 16 -3.18 14.26 -15.70
CA SER A 16 -4.51 14.02 -16.21
C SER A 16 -4.83 12.53 -16.09
N GLY A 17 -6.03 12.19 -15.67
CA GLY A 17 -6.45 10.81 -15.48
C GLY A 17 -7.51 10.69 -14.40
N LEU A 18 -7.72 9.47 -13.91
CA LEU A 18 -8.66 9.20 -12.82
C LEU A 18 -8.28 9.87 -11.49
N CYS A 19 -7.02 10.25 -11.31
CA CYS A 19 -6.52 10.98 -10.14
C CYS A 19 -6.60 12.51 -10.30
N GLY A 20 -7.27 13.02 -11.33
CA GLY A 20 -7.43 14.45 -11.58
C GLY A 20 -6.19 15.14 -12.15
N ASN A 21 -6.14 16.46 -11.99
CA ASN A 21 -5.13 17.33 -12.61
C ASN A 21 -4.08 17.88 -11.63
N PHE A 22 -4.16 17.47 -10.36
CA PHE A 22 -3.21 17.83 -9.31
C PHE A 22 -2.97 19.34 -9.19
N ASN A 23 -4.03 20.16 -9.21
CA ASN A 23 -3.94 21.63 -9.13
C ASN A 23 -4.40 22.25 -7.79
N ASN A 24 -4.76 21.42 -6.80
CA ASN A 24 -5.38 21.77 -5.50
C ASN A 24 -6.83 22.28 -5.57
N LYS A 25 -7.57 22.00 -6.64
CA LYS A 25 -8.98 22.39 -6.81
C LYS A 25 -9.86 21.17 -7.09
N MET A 26 -10.40 20.61 -6.00
CA MET A 26 -11.26 19.43 -6.04
C MET A 26 -12.47 19.54 -6.99
N SER A 27 -12.99 20.76 -7.20
CA SER A 27 -14.17 20.98 -8.04
C SER A 27 -13.94 20.80 -9.55
N ASP A 28 -12.69 20.66 -10.00
CA ASP A 28 -12.37 20.33 -11.40
C ASP A 28 -11.59 19.02 -11.58
N ASP A 29 -11.53 18.17 -10.56
CA ASP A 29 -10.90 16.85 -10.67
C ASP A 29 -11.62 15.92 -11.67
N PHE A 30 -12.92 16.15 -11.91
CA PHE A 30 -13.70 15.45 -12.94
C PHE A 30 -13.59 16.07 -14.34
N LYS A 31 -12.50 16.81 -14.60
CA LYS A 31 -12.22 17.36 -15.92
C LYS A 31 -11.76 16.27 -16.89
N VAL A 32 -12.45 16.14 -18.01
CA VAL A 32 -12.16 15.15 -19.06
C VAL A 32 -11.27 15.74 -20.16
N ILE A 33 -10.79 14.89 -21.08
CA ILE A 33 -9.86 15.27 -22.16
C ILE A 33 -10.40 16.41 -23.05
N SER A 34 -11.72 16.50 -23.24
CA SER A 34 -12.36 17.59 -23.99
C SER A 34 -12.34 18.96 -23.27
N GLY A 35 -11.90 18.99 -22.01
CA GLY A 35 -11.82 20.19 -21.18
C GLY A 35 -13.09 20.48 -20.36
N LEU A 36 -14.16 19.72 -20.56
CA LEU A 36 -15.40 19.81 -19.77
C LEU A 36 -15.24 19.12 -18.41
N VAL A 37 -16.09 19.50 -17.44
CA VAL A 37 -16.14 18.88 -16.11
C VAL A 37 -17.41 18.04 -16.01
N GLU A 38 -17.25 16.75 -15.75
CA GLU A 38 -18.39 15.84 -15.56
C GLU A 38 -19.02 16.01 -14.18
N ALA A 39 -20.34 15.85 -14.09
CA ALA A 39 -21.08 16.02 -12.84
C ALA A 39 -21.06 14.76 -11.96
N THR A 40 -20.73 13.59 -12.52
CA THR A 40 -20.82 12.29 -11.82
C THR A 40 -19.57 11.45 -12.02
N SER A 41 -19.24 10.64 -11.01
CA SER A 41 -18.08 9.76 -11.07
C SER A 41 -18.14 8.68 -12.16
N PRO A 42 -19.30 8.05 -12.50
CA PRO A 42 -19.33 7.08 -13.59
C PRO A 42 -19.11 7.73 -14.96
N ALA A 43 -19.69 8.90 -15.21
CA ALA A 43 -19.47 9.64 -16.46
C ALA A 43 -17.99 10.02 -16.63
N PHE A 44 -17.38 10.55 -15.56
CA PHE A 44 -15.95 10.83 -15.53
C PHE A 44 -15.10 9.57 -15.78
N GLY A 45 -15.36 8.48 -15.06
CA GLY A 45 -14.61 7.23 -15.20
C GLY A 45 -14.71 6.61 -16.60
N ASN A 46 -15.89 6.64 -17.22
CA ASN A 46 -16.12 6.13 -18.57
C ASN A 46 -15.32 6.91 -19.64
N SER A 47 -15.02 8.19 -19.40
CA SER A 47 -14.21 9.00 -20.32
C SER A 47 -12.73 8.57 -20.39
N TRP A 48 -12.24 7.86 -19.37
CA TRP A 48 -10.85 7.41 -19.25
C TRP A 48 -10.62 5.96 -19.68
N LYS A 49 -11.60 5.32 -20.33
CA LYS A 49 -11.43 3.94 -20.84
C LYS A 49 -10.32 3.87 -21.89
N THR A 50 -9.42 2.91 -21.73
CA THR A 50 -8.34 2.65 -22.69
C THR A 50 -8.76 1.71 -23.83
N ARG A 51 -9.90 1.02 -23.68
CA ARG A 51 -10.45 0.09 -24.67
C ARG A 51 -11.88 0.47 -25.00
N ALA A 52 -12.14 0.84 -26.25
CA ALA A 52 -13.47 1.25 -26.70
C ALA A 52 -14.53 0.15 -26.54
N LYS A 53 -14.14 -1.13 -26.58
CA LYS A 53 -15.05 -2.27 -26.40
C LYS A 53 -15.52 -2.48 -24.96
N CYS A 54 -14.91 -1.81 -23.98
CA CYS A 54 -15.35 -1.92 -22.60
C CYS A 54 -16.70 -1.20 -22.43
N PRO A 55 -17.71 -1.87 -21.83
CA PRO A 55 -19.00 -1.25 -21.58
C PRO A 55 -18.86 -0.08 -20.61
N ASP A 56 -19.79 0.87 -20.72
CA ASP A 56 -19.90 1.96 -19.75
C ASP A 56 -20.44 1.45 -18.41
N ILE A 57 -19.88 2.00 -17.34
CA ILE A 57 -20.40 1.80 -15.99
C ILE A 57 -21.60 2.72 -15.80
N ILE A 58 -22.70 2.15 -15.30
CA ILE A 58 -23.90 2.88 -14.92
C ILE A 58 -23.85 3.12 -13.41
N ALA A 59 -24.31 4.29 -12.96
CA ALA A 59 -24.41 4.59 -11.54
C ALA A 59 -25.25 3.53 -10.81
N GLY A 60 -24.65 2.86 -9.83
CA GLY A 60 -25.39 2.06 -8.86
C GLY A 60 -26.09 2.98 -7.87
N PHE A 61 -27.37 2.73 -7.61
CA PHE A 61 -28.13 3.48 -6.61
C PHE A 61 -28.22 2.71 -5.29
N GLY A 62 -27.99 3.42 -4.19
CA GLY A 62 -28.17 2.90 -2.83
C GLY A 62 -26.88 2.45 -2.16
N HIS A 63 -26.85 2.58 -0.84
CA HIS A 63 -25.70 2.20 -0.02
C HIS A 63 -25.67 0.66 0.19
N PRO A 64 -24.55 -0.04 -0.04
CA PRO A 64 -24.47 -1.51 0.04
C PRO A 64 -24.95 -2.08 1.37
N CYS A 65 -24.66 -1.40 2.49
CA CYS A 65 -25.12 -1.84 3.81
C CYS A 65 -26.65 -1.97 3.96
N ARG A 66 -27.46 -1.27 3.14
CA ARG A 66 -28.93 -1.43 3.18
C ARG A 66 -29.40 -2.81 2.72
N GLN A 67 -28.53 -3.58 2.08
CA GLN A 67 -28.82 -4.93 1.60
C GLN A 67 -28.67 -5.99 2.70
N SER A 68 -27.96 -5.69 3.81
CA SER A 68 -27.73 -6.65 4.89
C SER A 68 -27.45 -5.96 6.23
N ILE A 69 -28.39 -6.11 7.16
CA ILE A 69 -28.27 -5.62 8.54
C ILE A 69 -27.05 -6.22 9.26
N ASN A 70 -26.76 -7.50 8.99
CA ASN A 70 -25.62 -8.19 9.61
C ASN A 70 -24.28 -7.59 9.15
N LYS A 71 -24.12 -7.38 7.84
CA LYS A 71 -22.92 -6.73 7.30
C LYS A 71 -22.81 -5.28 7.77
N GLU A 72 -23.93 -4.57 7.83
CA GLU A 72 -23.98 -3.20 8.34
C GLU A 72 -23.51 -3.11 9.81
N SER A 73 -24.03 -3.98 10.68
CA SER A 73 -23.64 -4.01 12.09
C SER A 73 -22.15 -4.35 12.27
N TYR A 74 -21.67 -5.37 11.55
CA TYR A 74 -20.26 -5.73 11.52
C TYR A 74 -19.37 -4.58 11.07
N ALA A 75 -19.72 -3.95 9.95
CA ALA A 75 -18.98 -2.84 9.36
C ALA A 75 -18.93 -1.63 10.30
N LYS A 76 -20.08 -1.22 10.85
CA LYS A 76 -20.16 -0.12 11.81
C LYS A 76 -19.30 -0.36 13.04
N TYR A 77 -19.31 -1.58 13.59
CA TYR A 77 -18.51 -1.91 14.76
C TYR A 77 -17.01 -1.81 14.47
N TRP A 78 -16.50 -2.52 13.46
CA TRP A 78 -15.06 -2.57 13.19
C TRP A 78 -14.51 -1.27 12.60
N CYS A 79 -15.21 -0.65 11.65
CA CYS A 79 -14.77 0.61 11.05
C CYS A 79 -14.84 1.79 12.04
N SER A 80 -15.66 1.71 13.10
CA SER A 80 -15.68 2.76 14.15
C SER A 80 -14.35 2.91 14.88
N LYS A 81 -13.52 1.86 14.94
CA LYS A 81 -12.20 1.88 15.58
C LYS A 81 -11.26 2.91 14.96
N LEU A 82 -11.41 3.20 13.67
CA LEU A 82 -10.64 4.25 12.97
C LEU A 82 -10.87 5.64 13.57
N THR A 83 -12.07 5.90 14.10
CA THR A 83 -12.50 7.20 14.62
C THR A 83 -12.52 7.29 16.14
N ASP A 84 -12.12 6.24 16.85
CA ASP A 84 -12.12 6.23 18.32
C ASP A 84 -11.06 7.21 18.86
N PRO A 85 -11.46 8.29 19.56
CA PRO A 85 -10.53 9.32 20.02
C PRO A 85 -9.57 8.85 21.12
N GLN A 86 -9.83 7.70 21.73
CA GLN A 86 -8.94 7.04 22.70
C GLN A 86 -8.45 5.69 22.18
N GLY A 87 -8.74 5.39 20.92
CA GLY A 87 -8.38 4.13 20.28
C GLY A 87 -6.96 4.12 19.75
N LEU A 88 -6.59 2.97 19.20
CA LEU A 88 -5.27 2.68 18.65
C LEU A 88 -4.77 3.72 17.63
N PHE A 89 -5.69 4.27 16.83
CA PHE A 89 -5.34 5.16 15.73
C PHE A 89 -5.41 6.65 16.09
N ALA A 90 -5.72 6.99 17.35
CA ALA A 90 -5.96 8.36 17.79
C ALA A 90 -4.78 9.31 17.52
N SER A 91 -3.54 8.81 17.60
CA SER A 91 -2.33 9.61 17.35
C SER A 91 -2.24 10.16 15.93
N CYS A 92 -2.93 9.54 14.95
CA CYS A 92 -2.93 9.98 13.55
C CYS A 92 -4.06 10.95 13.20
N HIS A 93 -5.09 11.08 14.05
CA HIS A 93 -6.29 11.87 13.73
C HIS A 93 -6.01 13.34 13.44
N SER A 94 -4.96 13.91 14.04
CA SER A 94 -4.54 15.29 13.83
C SER A 94 -3.86 15.54 12.48
N LEU A 95 -3.26 14.50 11.89
CA LEU A 95 -2.55 14.58 10.61
C LEU A 95 -3.46 14.13 9.46
N ILE A 96 -4.18 13.02 9.64
CA ILE A 96 -5.04 12.41 8.64
C ILE A 96 -6.43 12.21 9.24
N SER A 97 -7.44 12.88 8.66
CA SER A 97 -8.83 12.72 9.10
C SER A 97 -9.32 11.29 8.87
N PRO A 98 -9.80 10.57 9.91
CA PRO A 98 -10.29 9.20 9.77
C PRO A 98 -11.69 9.09 9.14
N SER A 99 -12.39 10.22 8.94
CA SER A 99 -13.81 10.26 8.53
C SER A 99 -14.06 9.54 7.21
N MET A 100 -13.39 9.96 6.13
CA MET A 100 -13.54 9.34 4.81
C MET A 100 -13.09 7.87 4.80
N TYR A 101 -12.05 7.52 5.55
CA TYR A 101 -11.59 6.14 5.68
C TYR A 101 -12.60 5.24 6.37
N LYS A 102 -13.29 5.74 7.41
CA LYS A 102 -14.39 5.03 8.06
C LYS A 102 -15.57 4.83 7.11
N ASP A 103 -15.96 5.85 6.37
CA ASP A 103 -17.09 5.75 5.44
C ASP A 103 -16.80 4.75 4.32
N ASN A 104 -15.59 4.79 3.75
CA ASN A 104 -15.13 3.82 2.75
C ASN A 104 -15.04 2.40 3.35
N CYS A 105 -14.51 2.26 4.57
CA CYS A 105 -14.47 0.98 5.28
C CYS A 105 -15.87 0.39 5.45
N ILE A 106 -16.86 1.20 5.84
CA ILE A 106 -18.24 0.74 5.99
C ILE A 106 -18.81 0.30 4.64
N TYR A 107 -18.60 1.11 3.60
CA TYR A 107 -19.05 0.80 2.24
C TYR A 107 -18.48 -0.52 1.74
N ASP A 108 -17.15 -0.69 1.78
CA ASP A 108 -16.43 -1.86 1.25
C ASP A 108 -16.77 -3.13 2.04
N SER A 109 -16.85 -3.05 3.36
CA SER A 109 -17.23 -4.17 4.22
C SER A 109 -18.61 -4.72 3.88
N CYS A 110 -19.55 -3.85 3.52
CA CYS A 110 -20.90 -4.25 3.14
C CYS A 110 -21.00 -4.74 1.69
N ASN A 111 -20.19 -4.19 0.79
CA ASN A 111 -20.27 -4.46 -0.64
C ASN A 111 -19.60 -5.79 -1.01
N CYS A 112 -18.48 -6.12 -0.37
CA CYS A 112 -17.71 -7.30 -0.71
C CYS A 112 -18.34 -8.59 -0.16
N GLU A 113 -18.04 -9.71 -0.83
CA GLU A 113 -18.47 -11.04 -0.40
C GLU A 113 -17.93 -11.37 1.00
N ASN A 114 -16.61 -11.22 1.17
CA ASN A 114 -15.92 -11.32 2.45
C ASN A 114 -15.77 -9.93 3.10
N SER A 115 -16.63 -9.65 4.09
CA SER A 115 -16.63 -8.39 4.82
C SER A 115 -15.34 -8.15 5.61
N GLU A 116 -14.73 -9.19 6.20
CA GLU A 116 -13.51 -9.02 7.00
C GLU A 116 -12.31 -8.66 6.13
N GLU A 117 -12.13 -9.33 4.98
CA GLU A 117 -11.02 -9.01 4.07
C GLU A 117 -11.08 -7.55 3.58
N SER A 118 -12.27 -7.07 3.25
CA SER A 118 -12.46 -5.73 2.72
C SER A 118 -12.38 -4.66 3.81
N MET A 119 -12.93 -4.95 4.99
CA MET A 119 -12.71 -4.15 6.19
C MET A 119 -11.22 -4.00 6.49
N CYS A 120 -10.48 -5.11 6.48
CA CYS A 120 -9.06 -5.10 6.79
C CYS A 120 -8.22 -4.38 5.73
N ALA A 121 -8.60 -4.47 4.46
CA ALA A 121 -7.98 -3.69 3.39
C ALA A 121 -8.23 -2.18 3.56
N ALA A 122 -9.45 -1.78 3.95
CA ALA A 122 -9.77 -0.38 4.20
C ALA A 122 -9.04 0.17 5.44
N VAL A 123 -8.94 -0.62 6.52
CA VAL A 123 -8.17 -0.27 7.71
C VAL A 123 -6.67 -0.16 7.38
N SER A 124 -6.10 -1.10 6.62
CA SER A 124 -4.68 -1.05 6.23
C SER A 124 -4.38 0.16 5.35
N ALA A 125 -5.33 0.66 4.56
CA ALA A 125 -5.16 1.90 3.80
C ALA A 125 -5.04 3.14 4.71
N TYR A 126 -5.77 3.18 5.83
CA TYR A 126 -5.59 4.25 6.82
C TYR A 126 -4.26 4.13 7.55
N VAL A 127 -3.87 2.91 7.95
CA VAL A 127 -2.55 2.63 8.54
C VAL A 127 -1.42 3.08 7.61
N TYR A 128 -1.53 2.78 6.31
CA TYR A 128 -0.56 3.21 5.30
C TYR A 128 -0.48 4.74 5.20
N ALA A 129 -1.61 5.44 5.16
CA ALA A 129 -1.63 6.90 5.11
C ALA A 129 -0.98 7.53 6.36
N CYS A 130 -1.22 6.96 7.53
CA CYS A 130 -0.56 7.38 8.77
C CYS A 130 0.94 7.09 8.77
N ALA A 131 1.37 5.93 8.25
CA ALA A 131 2.78 5.58 8.11
C ALA A 131 3.49 6.52 7.14
N ALA A 132 2.83 6.94 6.06
CA ALA A 132 3.36 7.95 5.13
C ALA A 132 3.52 9.33 5.80
N ALA A 133 2.74 9.62 6.83
CA ALA A 133 2.88 10.80 7.69
C ALA A 133 3.84 10.59 8.88
N GLY A 134 4.53 9.44 8.95
CA GLY A 134 5.52 9.12 9.97
C GLY A 134 4.98 8.48 11.25
N ILE A 135 3.70 8.08 11.29
CA ILE A 135 3.09 7.42 12.44
C ILE A 135 2.93 5.92 12.18
N HIS A 136 3.61 5.12 12.99
CA HIS A 136 3.58 3.66 12.90
C HIS A 136 2.84 3.03 14.10
N PHE A 137 1.98 2.05 13.83
CA PHE A 137 1.21 1.36 14.85
C PHE A 137 1.76 -0.04 15.10
N LYS A 138 2.60 -0.21 16.11
CA LYS A 138 3.06 -1.56 16.49
C LYS A 138 1.90 -2.37 17.08
N GLY A 139 1.75 -3.61 16.66
CA GLY A 139 0.76 -4.53 17.23
C GLY A 139 -0.68 -4.25 16.82
N TRP A 140 -0.94 -3.42 15.80
CA TRP A 140 -2.32 -3.06 15.44
C TRP A 140 -3.15 -4.27 15.02
N ARG A 141 -2.50 -5.28 14.44
CA ARG A 141 -3.17 -6.52 14.04
C ARG A 141 -3.64 -7.38 15.20
N ASN A 142 -3.06 -7.20 16.39
CA ASN A 142 -3.49 -7.89 17.60
C ASN A 142 -4.89 -7.45 18.06
N THR A 143 -5.33 -6.26 17.62
CA THR A 143 -6.64 -5.69 17.98
C THR A 143 -7.68 -5.87 16.87
N ILE A 144 -7.25 -5.80 15.62
CA ILE A 144 -8.11 -5.85 14.43
C ILE A 144 -7.34 -6.51 13.29
N CYS A 145 -7.94 -7.42 12.52
CA CYS A 145 -7.27 -8.06 11.38
C CYS A 145 -6.09 -8.99 11.73
N GLY A 146 -6.14 -9.66 12.89
CA GLY A 146 -5.08 -10.54 13.39
C GLY A 146 -4.72 -11.71 12.48
N LYS A 147 -5.69 -12.26 11.75
CA LYS A 147 -5.46 -13.39 10.82
C LYS A 147 -4.36 -13.15 9.78
N PHE A 148 -4.06 -11.88 9.47
CA PHE A 148 -3.05 -11.50 8.48
C PHE A 148 -1.64 -11.32 9.07
N SER A 149 -1.47 -11.41 10.39
CA SER A 149 -0.15 -11.44 11.05
C SER A 149 0.27 -12.82 11.55
N ASP A 150 -0.63 -13.81 11.51
CA ASP A 150 -0.45 -15.06 12.26
C ASP A 150 0.51 -16.07 11.61
N SER A 151 0.90 -15.86 10.34
CA SER A 151 1.86 -16.76 9.67
C SER A 151 2.72 -16.03 8.66
N CYS A 152 4.03 -16.09 8.88
CA CYS A 152 5.03 -15.71 7.91
C CYS A 152 5.70 -16.98 7.33
N PRO A 153 5.95 -17.03 6.01
CA PRO A 153 6.53 -18.20 5.38
C PRO A 153 8.02 -18.38 5.73
N GLY A 154 8.45 -19.62 5.90
CA GLY A 154 9.87 -19.96 6.11
C GLY A 154 10.47 -19.33 7.37
N GLU A 155 11.63 -18.69 7.20
CA GLU A 155 12.39 -18.04 8.28
C GLU A 155 12.07 -16.55 8.42
N THR A 156 11.01 -16.07 7.78
CA THR A 156 10.62 -14.66 7.84
C THR A 156 9.88 -14.34 9.14
N VAL A 157 10.01 -13.08 9.56
CA VAL A 157 9.33 -12.52 10.72
C VAL A 157 8.33 -11.46 10.28
N TYR A 158 7.25 -11.34 11.04
CA TYR A 158 6.29 -10.27 10.85
C TYR A 158 6.81 -8.98 11.49
N ASP A 159 6.91 -7.90 10.73
CA ASP A 159 7.29 -6.57 11.22
C ASP A 159 6.31 -5.50 10.73
N TYR A 160 6.15 -4.42 11.51
CA TYR A 160 5.23 -3.31 11.21
C TYR A 160 5.87 -2.16 10.42
N THR A 161 7.17 -2.25 10.18
CA THR A 161 8.03 -1.24 9.57
C THR A 161 8.92 -1.86 8.49
N MET A 162 8.38 -2.83 7.75
CA MET A 162 9.07 -3.47 6.64
C MET A 162 9.29 -2.46 5.51
N THR A 163 10.55 -2.32 5.08
CA THR A 163 10.94 -1.51 3.92
C THR A 163 11.23 -2.42 2.73
N CYS A 164 11.17 -1.87 1.51
CA CYS A 164 11.55 -2.61 0.30
C CYS A 164 13.05 -2.57 0.01
N CYS A 165 13.77 -1.61 0.59
CA CYS A 165 15.16 -1.29 0.25
C CYS A 165 16.15 -1.88 1.24
N GLN A 166 17.30 -2.36 0.74
CA GLN A 166 18.40 -2.94 1.54
C GLN A 166 17.99 -4.21 2.32
N ARG A 167 17.14 -5.05 1.72
CA ARG A 167 16.58 -6.26 2.36
C ARG A 167 16.96 -7.57 1.69
N THR A 168 17.67 -7.51 0.56
CA THR A 168 18.10 -8.68 -0.21
C THR A 168 19.62 -8.70 -0.34
N CYS A 169 20.21 -9.88 -0.51
CA CYS A 169 21.65 -9.99 -0.76
C CYS A 169 22.10 -9.22 -2.01
N ARG A 170 21.24 -9.16 -3.04
CA ARG A 170 21.47 -8.35 -4.25
C ARG A 170 21.54 -6.85 -3.94
N SER A 171 20.64 -6.34 -3.09
CA SER A 171 20.64 -4.92 -2.68
C SER A 171 21.85 -4.50 -1.85
N LEU A 172 22.58 -5.47 -1.27
CA LEU A 172 23.85 -5.22 -0.58
C LEU A 172 25.04 -5.11 -1.55
N SER A 173 24.98 -5.83 -2.67
CA SER A 173 26.07 -5.90 -3.65
C SER A 173 25.98 -4.80 -4.70
N GLN A 174 24.76 -4.38 -5.04
CA GLN A 174 24.49 -3.44 -6.12
C GLN A 174 23.54 -2.35 -5.64
N THR A 175 23.76 -1.14 -6.16
CA THR A 175 22.82 -0.03 -5.94
C THR A 175 21.48 -0.35 -6.56
N ASP A 176 20.45 -0.42 -5.74
CA ASP A 176 19.08 -0.49 -6.20
C ASP A 176 18.59 0.91 -6.55
N TYR A 177 18.49 1.21 -7.85
CA TYR A 177 18.01 2.52 -8.32
C TYR A 177 16.54 2.77 -7.96
N SER A 178 15.73 1.72 -7.76
CA SER A 178 14.35 1.90 -7.32
C SER A 178 14.31 2.56 -5.93
N CYS A 179 15.31 2.29 -5.09
CA CYS A 179 15.47 2.83 -3.74
C CYS A 179 15.96 4.28 -3.68
N GLN A 180 16.06 4.98 -4.81
CA GLN A 180 16.29 6.42 -4.82
C GLN A 180 15.03 7.20 -4.41
N SER A 181 13.86 6.57 -4.48
CA SER A 181 12.59 7.14 -4.02
C SER A 181 12.31 6.76 -2.57
N SER A 182 11.67 7.65 -1.82
CA SER A 182 11.19 7.35 -0.47
C SER A 182 9.93 6.50 -0.54
N PHE A 183 9.97 5.29 0.02
CA PHE A 183 8.81 4.43 0.15
C PHE A 183 8.31 4.41 1.59
N THR A 184 6.99 4.48 1.74
CA THR A 184 6.33 4.27 3.03
C THR A 184 6.57 2.83 3.49
N ALA A 185 7.07 2.67 4.71
CA ALA A 185 7.20 1.36 5.32
C ALA A 185 5.81 0.73 5.53
N VAL A 186 5.73 -0.58 5.33
CA VAL A 186 4.49 -1.36 5.43
C VAL A 186 4.64 -2.48 6.43
N ASP A 187 3.53 -3.02 6.92
CA ASP A 187 3.54 -4.18 7.76
C ASP A 187 3.47 -5.48 6.95
N GLY A 188 4.26 -6.48 7.32
CA GLY A 188 4.32 -7.72 6.56
C GLY A 188 5.48 -8.63 6.96
N CYS A 189 5.61 -9.71 6.21
CA CYS A 189 6.64 -10.72 6.41
C CYS A 189 7.92 -10.40 5.63
N GLY A 190 9.06 -10.56 6.28
CA GLY A 190 10.38 -10.39 5.69
C GLY A 190 11.47 -10.90 6.62
N CYS A 191 12.73 -10.84 6.21
CA CYS A 191 13.83 -11.32 7.04
C CYS A 191 13.95 -10.53 8.36
N ALA A 192 14.52 -11.11 9.41
CA ALA A 192 14.78 -10.33 10.62
C ALA A 192 15.78 -9.19 10.33
N GLU A 193 15.81 -8.17 11.19
CA GLU A 193 16.86 -7.14 11.13
C GLU A 193 18.25 -7.80 11.18
N GLY A 194 19.16 -7.34 10.33
CA GLY A 194 20.50 -7.94 10.17
C GLY A 194 20.57 -9.20 9.30
N THR A 195 19.44 -9.69 8.79
CA THR A 195 19.38 -10.80 7.81
C THR A 195 18.74 -10.35 6.49
N TYR A 196 19.11 -11.02 5.41
CA TYR A 196 18.81 -10.61 4.03
C TYR A 196 18.28 -11.78 3.22
N MET A 197 17.33 -11.49 2.35
CA MET A 197 16.69 -12.48 1.50
C MET A 197 17.60 -12.88 0.33
N THR A 198 17.77 -14.18 0.11
CA THR A 198 18.38 -14.75 -1.10
C THR A 198 17.35 -14.91 -2.23
N GLU A 199 17.79 -15.26 -3.44
CA GLU A 199 16.85 -15.52 -4.56
C GLU A 199 15.99 -16.78 -4.32
N GLU A 200 16.46 -17.71 -3.48
CA GLU A 200 15.76 -18.91 -3.02
C GLU A 200 14.81 -18.64 -1.84
N SER A 201 14.57 -17.37 -1.50
CA SER A 201 13.68 -16.95 -0.40
C SER A 201 14.12 -17.42 0.99
N GLN A 202 15.44 -17.51 1.23
CA GLN A 202 16.02 -17.81 2.54
C GLN A 202 16.58 -16.54 3.19
N CYS A 203 16.50 -16.45 4.53
CA CYS A 203 17.02 -15.32 5.28
C CYS A 203 18.39 -15.65 5.85
N VAL A 204 19.44 -15.05 5.29
CA VAL A 204 20.83 -15.32 5.68
C VAL A 204 21.49 -14.09 6.31
N SER A 205 22.54 -14.31 7.10
CA SER A 205 23.37 -13.21 7.61
C SER A 205 24.14 -12.54 6.47
N ARG A 206 24.63 -11.32 6.70
CA ARG A 206 25.38 -10.55 5.70
C ARG A 206 26.58 -11.33 5.13
N GLU A 207 27.28 -12.09 5.96
CA GLU A 207 28.48 -12.85 5.60
C GLU A 207 28.16 -14.09 4.74
N ARG A 208 26.92 -14.55 4.79
CA ARG A 208 26.41 -15.70 4.02
C ARG A 208 25.66 -15.27 2.76
N CYS A 209 25.53 -13.97 2.51
CA CYS A 209 24.95 -13.50 1.27
C CYS A 209 25.89 -13.79 0.09
N PRO A 210 25.38 -14.33 -1.03
CA PRO A 210 26.12 -14.28 -2.28
C PRO A 210 26.30 -12.82 -2.73
N CYS A 211 27.45 -12.53 -3.32
CA CYS A 211 27.75 -11.25 -3.93
C CYS A 211 27.26 -11.24 -5.38
N TYR A 212 26.82 -10.08 -5.87
CA TYR A 212 26.33 -9.92 -7.24
C TYR A 212 27.15 -8.87 -7.98
N ASP A 213 27.78 -9.28 -9.07
CA ASP A 213 28.47 -8.37 -10.00
C ASP A 213 27.83 -8.46 -11.39
N LYS A 214 27.02 -7.45 -11.72
CA LYS A 214 26.10 -7.47 -12.86
C LYS A 214 25.23 -8.74 -12.82
N ASP A 215 25.41 -9.64 -13.78
CA ASP A 215 24.69 -10.90 -13.90
C ASP A 215 25.45 -12.10 -13.29
N THR A 216 26.62 -11.86 -12.70
CA THR A 216 27.44 -12.92 -12.09
C THR A 216 27.11 -13.03 -10.60
N ILE A 217 26.76 -14.23 -10.17
CA ILE A 217 26.55 -14.57 -8.76
C ILE A 217 27.84 -15.18 -8.22
N ILE A 218 28.37 -14.61 -7.16
CA ILE A 218 29.60 -15.04 -6.48
C ILE A 218 29.17 -15.65 -5.15
N PRO A 219 29.37 -16.97 -4.94
CA PRO A 219 28.99 -17.62 -3.69
C PRO A 219 29.68 -16.99 -2.47
N ALA A 220 29.04 -17.08 -1.31
CA ALA A 220 29.61 -16.59 -0.06
C ALA A 220 30.96 -17.27 0.23
N GLY A 221 32.00 -16.46 0.44
CA GLY A 221 33.36 -16.91 0.71
C GLY A 221 34.24 -17.14 -0.53
N GLU A 222 33.70 -17.01 -1.74
CA GLU A 222 34.51 -16.99 -2.96
C GLU A 222 35.06 -15.58 -3.25
N THR A 223 36.15 -15.53 -4.01
CA THR A 223 36.80 -14.27 -4.40
C THR A 223 36.87 -14.17 -5.92
N VAL A 224 36.82 -12.94 -6.43
CA VAL A 224 36.93 -12.67 -7.87
C VAL A 224 38.05 -11.69 -8.14
N ASN A 225 38.90 -12.02 -9.11
CA ASN A 225 39.93 -11.10 -9.60
C ASN A 225 39.35 -10.20 -10.69
N LYS A 226 39.29 -8.91 -10.42
CA LYS A 226 38.86 -7.87 -11.37
C LYS A 226 39.91 -6.78 -11.44
N ASP A 227 40.39 -6.51 -12.65
CA ASP A 227 41.36 -5.43 -12.92
C ASP A 227 42.63 -5.51 -12.04
N GLY A 228 43.06 -6.73 -11.70
CA GLY A 228 44.23 -6.98 -10.85
C GLY A 228 43.97 -6.86 -9.33
N ASN A 229 42.73 -6.57 -8.93
CA ASN A 229 42.32 -6.54 -7.52
C ASN A 229 41.46 -7.78 -7.18
N THR A 230 41.72 -8.37 -6.01
CA THR A 230 40.90 -9.46 -5.46
C THR A 230 39.81 -8.85 -4.59
N TRP A 231 38.56 -9.14 -4.93
CA TRP A 231 37.36 -8.73 -4.19
C TRP A 231 36.67 -9.95 -3.59
#